data_AF-A0A7K4NE02-F1
#
_entry.id   AF-A0A7K4NE02-F1
#
_cell.length_a   1.000
_cell.length_b   1.000
_cell.length_c   1.000
_cell.angle_alpha   90.00
_cell.angle_beta   90.00
_cell.angle_gamma   90.00
#
_symmetry.space_group_name_H-M   'P 1'
#
loop_
_entity.id
_entity.type
_entity.pdbx_description
1 polymer ?
#
loop_
_entity_poly.entity_id
_entity_poly.type
_entity_poly.pdbx_seq_one_letter_code
_entity_poly.pdbx_strand_id
1 'polypeptide(L)'
;DLLLEGGLETQALTEVYGEFGSGKTQFCHTMCVTVQKPKEEGGLEGTVLYIDTENTFRPERIVSIAKIHGMDPEKVLDRIIVARAYNSAHQTLILEEASQMIKENNVKLLIVDSAVGLFRAEYLGRGTLAIRQQRLNKFVHLLVRIAEVYNCAALATNQVMASPDVFFGDPTRPIGGNVVAHTSTYRIYFKKSGKKRIARMVDSPHHPEQEVIFALGEAGVIDPDSDTKKKSTKPAKTSKAEPETQPEASVESKNDSPTDVNSETEDIPEDSE
;
A
#
# COMPACT_ATOMS: atom_id res chain seq x y z
N ASP A 1 -13.97 -4.17 -2.37
CA ASP A 1 -14.59 -3.62 -3.60
C ASP A 1 -14.81 -2.12 -3.52
N LEU A 2 -15.56 -1.59 -2.54
CA LEU A 2 -15.80 -0.14 -2.42
C LEU A 2 -14.52 0.72 -2.46
N LEU A 3 -13.46 0.31 -1.75
CA LEU A 3 -12.18 1.03 -1.72
C LEU A 3 -11.44 1.02 -3.07
N LEU A 4 -11.70 0.01 -3.89
CA LEU A 4 -10.97 -0.31 -5.12
C LEU A 4 -11.85 -0.10 -6.37
N GLU A 5 -13.02 0.54 -6.21
CA GLU A 5 -13.99 0.81 -7.27
C GLU A 5 -14.36 -0.40 -8.17
N GLY A 6 -14.24 -1.62 -7.64
CA GLY A 6 -14.56 -2.85 -8.37
C GLY A 6 -13.59 -4.01 -8.15
N GLY A 7 -12.36 -3.75 -7.70
CA GLY A 7 -11.41 -4.83 -7.38
C GLY A 7 -9.96 -4.49 -7.72
N LEU A 8 -9.09 -5.49 -7.70
CA LEU A 8 -7.70 -5.32 -8.13
C LEU A 8 -7.65 -5.15 -9.65
N GLU A 9 -7.11 -4.02 -10.12
CA GLU A 9 -6.93 -3.77 -11.54
C GLU A 9 -5.81 -4.66 -12.12
N THR A 10 -6.03 -5.17 -13.34
CA THR A 10 -4.96 -5.82 -14.10
C THR A 10 -4.01 -4.77 -14.67
N GLN A 11 -2.83 -5.21 -15.14
CA GLN A 11 -1.78 -4.31 -15.67
C GLN A 11 -1.25 -3.30 -14.65
N ALA A 12 -1.58 -3.49 -13.37
CA ALA A 12 -1.18 -2.64 -12.28
C ALA A 12 -0.56 -3.44 -11.14
N LEU A 13 0.28 -2.77 -10.35
CA LEU A 13 0.81 -3.31 -9.09
C LEU A 13 0.04 -2.71 -7.92
N THR A 14 -0.63 -3.57 -7.16
CA THR A 14 -1.20 -3.23 -5.86
C THR A 14 -0.26 -3.68 -4.75
N GLU A 15 0.26 -2.74 -3.97
CA GLU A 15 0.96 -2.98 -2.71
C GLU A 15 -0.05 -2.98 -1.55
N VAL A 16 -0.09 -4.08 -0.79
CA VAL A 16 -0.77 -4.13 0.50
C VAL A 16 0.27 -4.23 1.60
N TYR A 17 0.34 -3.20 2.45
CA TYR A 17 1.32 -3.15 3.53
C TYR A 17 0.68 -3.00 4.90
N GLY A 18 1.40 -3.42 5.94
CA GLY A 18 0.93 -3.28 7.32
C GLY A 18 1.62 -4.22 8.29
N GLU A 19 1.24 -4.16 9.56
CA GLU A 19 1.83 -4.99 10.61
C GLU A 19 1.57 -6.48 10.42
N PHE A 20 2.35 -7.33 11.10
CA PHE A 20 2.10 -8.76 11.15
C PHE A 20 0.66 -9.05 11.62
N GLY A 21 -0.06 -9.95 10.95
CA GLY A 21 -1.44 -10.29 11.31
C GLY A 21 -2.51 -9.25 10.94
N SER A 22 -2.16 -8.20 10.18
CA SER A 22 -3.13 -7.22 9.65
C SER A 22 -4.04 -7.79 8.56
N GLY A 23 -3.76 -9.00 8.05
CA GLY A 23 -4.60 -9.70 7.07
C GLY A 23 -4.04 -9.75 5.65
N LYS A 24 -2.80 -9.31 5.40
CA LYS A 24 -2.16 -9.31 4.07
C LYS A 24 -2.19 -10.67 3.37
N THR A 25 -1.60 -11.71 3.98
CA THR A 25 -1.63 -13.08 3.44
C THR A 25 -3.06 -13.63 3.32
N GLN A 26 -3.98 -13.23 4.20
CA GLN A 26 -5.39 -13.64 4.09
C GLN A 26 -6.06 -13.01 2.87
N PHE A 27 -5.74 -11.75 2.57
CA PHE A 27 -6.17 -11.09 1.35
C PHE A 27 -5.58 -11.79 0.12
N CYS A 28 -4.29 -12.12 0.12
CA CYS A 28 -3.67 -12.91 -0.96
C CYS A 28 -4.38 -14.25 -1.19
N HIS A 29 -4.60 -15.04 -0.13
CA HIS A 29 -5.33 -16.32 -0.22
C HIS A 29 -6.77 -16.16 -0.73
N THR A 30 -7.46 -15.07 -0.34
CA THR A 30 -8.81 -14.77 -0.83
C THR A 30 -8.77 -14.49 -2.33
N MET A 31 -7.83 -13.64 -2.77
CA MET A 31 -7.66 -13.31 -4.18
C MET A 31 -7.27 -14.52 -5.04
N CYS A 32 -6.51 -15.48 -4.48
CA CYS A 32 -6.20 -16.73 -5.18
C CYS A 32 -7.45 -17.51 -5.60
N VAL A 33 -8.53 -17.42 -4.82
CA VAL A 33 -9.79 -18.12 -5.09
C VAL A 33 -10.68 -17.27 -5.98
N THR A 34 -10.87 -15.98 -5.65
CA THR A 34 -11.81 -15.11 -6.36
C THR A 34 -11.42 -14.85 -7.81
N VAL A 35 -10.12 -14.78 -8.14
CA VAL A 35 -9.67 -14.59 -9.53
C VAL A 35 -10.09 -15.73 -10.46
N GLN A 36 -10.33 -16.93 -9.92
CA GLN A 36 -10.68 -18.10 -10.72
C GLN A 36 -12.18 -18.13 -11.08
N LYS A 37 -13.00 -17.26 -10.48
CA LYS A 37 -14.43 -17.16 -10.78
C LYS A 37 -14.69 -16.61 -12.18
N PRO A 38 -15.89 -16.84 -12.74
CA PRO A 38 -16.36 -16.16 -13.95
C PRO A 38 -16.33 -14.64 -13.83
N LYS A 39 -16.23 -13.95 -14.96
CA LYS A 39 -16.22 -12.47 -14.99
C LYS A 39 -17.53 -11.87 -14.48
N GLU A 40 -18.64 -12.57 -14.70
CA GLU A 40 -19.97 -12.19 -14.22
C GLU A 40 -20.06 -12.22 -12.68
N GLU A 41 -19.19 -12.98 -12.03
CA GLU A 41 -19.04 -13.04 -10.57
C GLU A 41 -17.86 -12.19 -10.05
N GLY A 42 -17.24 -11.36 -10.91
CA GLY A 42 -16.12 -10.49 -10.55
C GLY A 42 -14.74 -11.17 -10.58
N GLY A 43 -14.63 -12.40 -11.08
CA GLY A 43 -13.35 -13.06 -11.33
C GLY A 43 -12.79 -12.80 -12.72
N LEU A 44 -11.75 -13.55 -13.10
CA LEU A 44 -11.08 -13.43 -14.41
C LEU A 44 -10.92 -14.79 -15.11
N GLU A 45 -11.51 -15.86 -14.56
CA GLU A 45 -11.35 -17.25 -15.01
C GLU A 45 -9.87 -17.66 -15.17
N GLY A 46 -8.99 -17.00 -14.42
CA GLY A 46 -7.55 -17.13 -14.53
C GLY A 46 -6.96 -18.16 -13.57
N THR A 47 -5.65 -18.32 -13.65
CA THR A 47 -4.85 -19.03 -12.65
C THR A 47 -3.95 -18.04 -11.89
N VAL A 48 -3.26 -18.54 -10.87
CA VAL A 48 -2.43 -17.74 -9.97
C VAL A 48 -0.98 -18.21 -10.03
N LEU A 49 -0.05 -17.27 -10.09
CA LEU A 49 1.35 -17.51 -9.72
C LEU A 49 1.61 -16.87 -8.36
N TYR A 50 1.88 -17.68 -7.34
CA TYR A 50 2.13 -17.24 -5.97
C TYR A 50 3.61 -17.43 -5.63
N ILE A 51 4.35 -16.32 -5.50
CA ILE A 51 5.74 -16.32 -5.06
C ILE A 51 5.75 -16.15 -3.53
N ASP A 52 5.98 -17.25 -2.82
CA ASP A 52 6.03 -17.27 -1.35
C ASP A 52 7.46 -17.11 -0.86
N THR A 53 7.74 -16.01 -0.17
CA THR A 53 9.06 -15.69 0.39
C THR A 53 9.10 -15.91 1.91
N GLU A 54 7.95 -15.96 2.57
CA GLU A 54 7.82 -16.05 4.03
C GLU A 54 7.34 -17.43 4.52
N ASN A 55 7.10 -18.37 3.60
CA ASN A 55 6.52 -19.69 3.88
C ASN A 55 5.15 -19.57 4.57
N THR A 56 4.31 -18.70 4.03
CA THR A 56 2.99 -18.35 4.59
C THR A 56 1.82 -18.94 3.80
N PHE A 57 2.08 -19.48 2.60
CA PHE A 57 1.04 -20.15 1.82
C PHE A 57 0.52 -21.39 2.55
N ARG A 58 -0.80 -21.53 2.67
CA ARG A 58 -1.45 -22.66 3.36
C ARG A 58 -2.56 -23.23 2.47
N PRO A 59 -2.38 -24.40 1.84
CA PRO A 59 -3.40 -25.02 1.00
C PRO A 59 -4.73 -25.23 1.73
N GLU A 60 -4.69 -25.60 3.02
CA GLU A 60 -5.88 -25.82 3.84
C GLU A 60 -6.73 -24.54 3.96
N ARG A 61 -6.06 -23.38 3.91
CA ARG A 61 -6.75 -22.09 3.92
C ARG A 61 -7.48 -21.84 2.62
N ILE A 62 -6.85 -22.16 1.47
CA ILE A 62 -7.48 -22.09 0.15
C ILE A 62 -8.70 -23.01 0.09
N VAL A 63 -8.59 -24.24 0.59
CA VAL A 63 -9.70 -25.21 0.65
C VAL A 63 -10.88 -24.64 1.42
N SER A 64 -10.63 -24.01 2.57
CA SER A 64 -11.68 -23.42 3.40
C SER A 64 -12.41 -22.30 2.66
N ILE A 65 -11.67 -21.41 1.99
CA ILE A 65 -12.23 -20.30 1.21
C ILE A 65 -13.02 -20.84 0.01
N ALA A 66 -12.45 -21.77 -0.76
CA ALA A 66 -13.09 -22.36 -1.93
C ALA A 66 -14.44 -23.01 -1.61
N LYS A 67 -14.52 -23.79 -0.52
CA LYS A 67 -15.77 -24.44 -0.08
C LYS A 67 -16.89 -23.43 0.18
N ILE A 68 -16.58 -22.34 0.89
CA ILE A 68 -17.58 -21.32 1.21
C ILE A 68 -18.03 -20.56 -0.05
N HIS A 69 -17.13 -20.39 -1.02
CA HIS A 69 -17.47 -19.82 -2.34
C HIS A 69 -18.15 -20.81 -3.30
N GLY A 70 -18.47 -22.03 -2.86
CA GLY A 70 -19.14 -23.04 -3.69
C GLY A 70 -18.26 -23.63 -4.80
N MET A 71 -16.94 -23.52 -4.67
CA MET A 71 -15.97 -24.00 -5.66
C MET A 71 -15.37 -25.34 -5.23
N ASP A 72 -15.00 -26.16 -6.21
CA ASP A 72 -14.30 -27.43 -6.00
C ASP A 72 -12.86 -27.17 -5.51
N PRO A 73 -12.51 -27.52 -4.26
CA PRO A 73 -11.21 -27.18 -3.69
C PRO A 73 -10.02 -27.78 -4.43
N GLU A 74 -10.15 -28.98 -4.99
CA GLU A 74 -9.06 -29.65 -5.71
C GLU A 74 -8.74 -28.88 -7.00
N LYS A 75 -9.78 -28.53 -7.77
CA LYS A 75 -9.62 -27.72 -8.99
C LYS A 75 -9.08 -26.32 -8.70
N VAL A 76 -9.47 -25.71 -7.58
CA VAL A 76 -8.96 -24.40 -7.18
C VAL A 76 -7.47 -24.48 -6.85
N LEU A 77 -7.04 -25.53 -6.16
CA LEU A 77 -5.62 -25.75 -5.82
C LEU A 77 -4.77 -26.04 -7.05
N ASP A 78 -5.25 -26.86 -7.99
CA ASP A 78 -4.54 -27.18 -9.24
C ASP A 78 -4.26 -25.94 -10.11
N ARG A 79 -5.03 -24.87 -9.90
CA ARG A 79 -4.93 -23.60 -10.62
C ARG A 79 -4.08 -22.55 -9.89
N ILE A 80 -3.37 -22.94 -8.84
CA ILE A 80 -2.45 -22.07 -8.09
C ILE A 80 -1.04 -22.66 -8.16
N ILE A 81 -0.17 -22.00 -8.93
CA ILE A 81 1.24 -22.34 -9.04
C ILE A 81 1.97 -21.63 -7.91
N VAL A 82 2.56 -22.40 -6.97
CA VAL A 82 3.30 -21.86 -5.84
C VAL A 82 4.80 -22.02 -6.08
N ALA A 83 5.52 -20.90 -6.13
CA ALA A 83 6.97 -20.86 -6.24
C ALA A 83 7.58 -20.32 -4.94
N ARG A 84 8.35 -21.15 -4.23
CA ARG A 84 9.01 -20.73 -2.99
C ARG A 84 10.35 -20.08 -3.30
N ALA A 85 10.50 -18.81 -2.92
CA ALA A 85 11.77 -18.10 -3.03
C ALA A 85 12.52 -18.17 -1.69
N TYR A 86 13.83 -18.44 -1.76
CA TYR A 86 14.69 -18.61 -0.57
C TYR A 86 15.63 -17.42 -0.33
N ASN A 87 15.83 -16.59 -1.37
CA ASN A 87 16.69 -15.42 -1.34
C ASN A 87 16.27 -14.42 -2.44
N SER A 88 16.74 -13.18 -2.37
CA SER A 88 16.32 -12.08 -3.26
C SER A 88 16.68 -12.32 -4.73
N ALA A 89 17.78 -13.03 -5.00
CA ALA A 89 18.18 -13.41 -6.34
C ALA A 89 17.23 -14.48 -6.92
N HIS A 90 16.87 -15.50 -6.15
CA HIS A 90 15.92 -16.54 -6.54
C HIS A 90 14.53 -15.96 -6.78
N GLN A 91 14.07 -15.05 -5.92
CA GLN A 91 12.81 -14.32 -6.10
C GLN A 91 12.77 -13.56 -7.43
N THR A 92 13.89 -12.92 -7.80
CA THR A 92 14.01 -12.21 -9.09
C THR A 92 14.03 -13.19 -10.26
N LEU A 93 14.75 -14.30 -10.15
CA LEU A 93 14.84 -15.32 -11.20
C LEU A 93 13.48 -15.96 -11.50
N ILE A 94 12.69 -16.32 -10.47
CA ILE A 94 11.33 -16.85 -10.65
C ILE A 94 10.50 -15.90 -11.51
N LEU A 95 10.65 -14.59 -11.30
CA LEU A 95 9.91 -13.57 -12.03
C LEU A 95 10.45 -13.38 -13.45
N GLU A 96 11.77 -13.44 -13.66
CA GLU A 96 12.39 -13.41 -15.00
C GLU A 96 11.90 -14.57 -15.88
N GLU A 97 11.70 -15.75 -15.29
CA GLU A 97 11.19 -16.96 -15.97
C GLU A 97 9.64 -17.07 -16.00
N ALA A 98 8.92 -16.18 -15.31
CA ALA A 98 7.46 -16.26 -15.19
C ALA A 98 6.72 -16.11 -16.53
N SER A 99 7.35 -15.47 -17.51
CA SER A 99 6.82 -15.18 -18.84
C SER A 99 6.20 -16.39 -19.55
N GLN A 100 6.87 -17.55 -19.49
CA GLN A 100 6.39 -18.78 -20.11
C GLN A 100 5.23 -19.37 -19.31
N MET A 101 5.40 -19.47 -17.98
CA MET A 101 4.37 -19.99 -17.08
C MET A 101 3.05 -19.21 -17.19
N ILE A 102 3.12 -17.89 -17.31
CA ILE A 102 1.94 -17.02 -17.42
C ILE A 102 1.14 -17.34 -18.69
N LYS A 103 1.81 -17.51 -19.82
CA LYS A 103 1.18 -17.83 -21.11
C LYS A 103 0.56 -19.22 -21.12
N GLU A 104 1.31 -20.22 -20.67
CA GLU A 104 0.89 -21.63 -20.72
C GLU A 104 -0.29 -21.91 -19.78
N ASN A 105 -0.33 -21.23 -18.63
CA ASN A 105 -1.33 -21.51 -17.59
C ASN A 105 -2.44 -20.47 -17.50
N ASN A 106 -2.47 -19.46 -18.38
CA ASN A 106 -3.43 -18.34 -18.30
C ASN A 106 -3.44 -17.66 -16.92
N VAL A 107 -2.25 -17.28 -16.43
CA VAL A 107 -2.13 -16.60 -15.14
C VAL A 107 -2.73 -15.20 -15.25
N LYS A 108 -3.67 -14.88 -14.35
CA LYS A 108 -4.29 -13.53 -14.26
C LYS A 108 -4.00 -12.80 -12.96
N LEU A 109 -3.41 -13.49 -11.99
CA LEU A 109 -2.97 -12.91 -10.73
C LEU A 109 -1.57 -13.39 -10.38
N LEU A 110 -0.66 -12.43 -10.19
CA LEU A 110 0.69 -12.64 -9.71
C LEU A 110 0.80 -12.11 -8.29
N ILE A 111 1.07 -12.99 -7.32
CA ILE A 111 1.24 -12.63 -5.92
C ILE A 111 2.70 -12.75 -5.52
N VAL A 112 3.21 -11.77 -4.78
CA VAL A 112 4.52 -11.83 -4.11
C VAL A 112 4.33 -11.56 -2.62
N ASP A 113 4.38 -12.61 -1.81
CA ASP A 113 4.16 -12.55 -0.35
C ASP A 113 5.42 -12.98 0.42
N SER A 114 6.28 -12.07 0.89
CA SER A 114 6.29 -10.62 0.68
C SER A 114 7.35 -10.17 -0.33
N ALA A 115 7.10 -9.04 -0.98
CA ALA A 115 7.99 -8.50 -2.02
C ALA A 115 9.33 -8.00 -1.47
N VAL A 116 9.34 -7.46 -0.25
CA VAL A 116 10.49 -6.75 0.33
C VAL A 116 11.23 -7.56 1.39
N GLY A 117 10.62 -8.62 1.94
CA GLY A 117 11.14 -9.39 3.07
C GLY A 117 12.58 -9.90 2.87
N LEU A 118 12.84 -10.57 1.74
CA LEU A 118 14.16 -11.14 1.42
C LEU A 118 15.23 -10.06 1.21
N PHE A 119 14.90 -8.97 0.51
CA PHE A 119 15.82 -7.82 0.34
C PHE A 119 16.15 -7.16 1.68
N ARG A 120 15.20 -7.08 2.60
CA ARG A 120 15.49 -6.53 3.92
C ARG A 120 16.40 -7.46 4.74
N ALA A 121 16.22 -8.77 4.63
CA ALA A 121 16.99 -9.75 5.40
C ALA A 121 18.45 -9.87 4.92
N GLU A 122 18.70 -9.80 3.61
CA GLU A 122 20.03 -10.00 3.03
C GLU A 122 20.93 -8.77 3.09
N TYR A 123 20.37 -7.58 2.90
CA TYR A 123 21.13 -6.34 2.84
C TYR A 123 20.95 -5.57 4.15
N LEU A 124 21.74 -5.97 5.14
CA LEU A 124 21.76 -5.41 6.49
C LEU A 124 22.64 -4.17 6.59
N GLY A 125 22.24 -3.23 7.46
CA GLY A 125 22.98 -2.01 7.74
C GLY A 125 22.87 -0.93 6.65
N ARG A 126 23.36 0.27 6.97
CA ARG A 126 23.27 1.43 6.06
C ARG A 126 24.21 1.31 4.85
N GLY A 127 25.33 0.61 4.98
CA GLY A 127 26.32 0.46 3.90
C GLY A 127 25.82 -0.34 2.68
N THR A 128 24.80 -1.18 2.85
CA THR A 128 24.20 -1.97 1.76
C THR A 128 22.91 -1.37 1.22
N LEU A 129 22.46 -0.23 1.76
CA LEU A 129 21.19 0.42 1.43
C LEU A 129 21.07 0.72 -0.06
N ALA A 130 22.11 1.31 -0.67
CA ALA A 130 22.09 1.67 -2.08
C ALA A 130 21.89 0.43 -2.99
N ILE A 131 22.65 -0.64 -2.73
CA ILE A 131 22.55 -1.90 -3.48
C ILE A 131 21.17 -2.53 -3.28
N ARG A 132 20.66 -2.53 -2.05
CA ARG A 132 19.31 -3.01 -1.75
C ARG A 132 18.25 -2.27 -2.54
N GLN A 133 18.31 -0.93 -2.54
CA GLN A 133 17.36 -0.10 -3.28
C GLN A 133 17.45 -0.35 -4.79
N GLN A 134 18.65 -0.49 -5.35
CA GLN A 134 18.82 -0.79 -6.78
C GLN A 134 18.25 -2.16 -7.17
N ARG A 135 18.54 -3.20 -6.39
CA ARG A 135 18.05 -4.56 -6.65
C ARG A 135 16.53 -4.66 -6.47
N LEU A 136 16.00 -4.05 -5.41
CA LEU A 136 14.56 -3.96 -5.19
C LEU A 136 13.88 -3.19 -6.32
N ASN A 137 14.48 -2.09 -6.80
CA ASN A 137 13.94 -1.30 -7.91
C ASN A 137 13.84 -2.14 -9.18
N LYS A 138 14.91 -2.88 -9.53
CA LYS A 138 14.88 -3.80 -10.67
C LYS A 138 13.74 -4.82 -10.52
N PHE A 139 13.59 -5.41 -9.34
CA PHE A 139 12.56 -6.41 -9.07
C PHE A 139 11.13 -5.86 -9.22
N VAL A 140 10.81 -4.73 -8.57
CA VAL A 140 9.46 -4.16 -8.61
C VAL A 140 9.11 -3.63 -10.01
N HIS A 141 10.06 -3.04 -10.74
CA HIS A 141 9.82 -2.67 -12.14
C HIS A 141 9.62 -3.87 -13.06
N LEU A 142 10.32 -4.98 -12.82
CA LEU A 142 10.08 -6.22 -13.56
C LEU A 142 8.67 -6.76 -13.28
N LEU A 143 8.22 -6.68 -12.02
CA LEU A 143 6.89 -7.11 -11.60
C LEU A 143 5.78 -6.32 -12.32
N VAL A 144 5.89 -4.99 -12.33
CA VAL A 144 4.97 -4.11 -13.07
C VAL A 144 4.97 -4.44 -14.55
N ARG A 145 6.15 -4.53 -15.17
CA ARG A 145 6.28 -4.82 -16.61
C ARG A 145 5.60 -6.15 -16.98
N ILE A 146 5.76 -7.19 -16.17
CA ILE A 146 5.10 -8.48 -16.41
C ILE A 146 3.57 -8.34 -16.27
N ALA A 147 3.08 -7.63 -15.26
CA ALA A 147 1.65 -7.38 -15.10
C ALA A 147 1.06 -6.68 -16.33
N GLU A 148 1.73 -5.63 -16.83
CA GLU A 148 1.33 -4.86 -18.01
C GLU A 148 1.32 -5.70 -19.29
N VAL A 149 2.45 -6.34 -19.61
CA VAL A 149 2.67 -7.08 -20.86
C VAL A 149 1.72 -8.27 -20.99
N TYR A 150 1.45 -8.97 -19.89
CA TYR A 150 0.65 -10.19 -19.90
C TYR A 150 -0.80 -9.98 -19.46
N ASN A 151 -1.18 -8.74 -19.13
CA ASN A 151 -2.49 -8.39 -18.62
C ASN A 151 -2.90 -9.26 -17.42
N CYS A 152 -2.06 -9.19 -16.38
CA CYS A 152 -2.27 -9.81 -15.07
C CYS A 152 -2.41 -8.70 -14.02
N ALA A 153 -3.13 -8.95 -12.93
CA ALA A 153 -3.02 -8.14 -11.72
C ALA A 153 -1.79 -8.57 -10.93
N ALA A 154 -0.96 -7.62 -10.48
CA ALA A 154 0.13 -7.91 -9.55
C ALA A 154 -0.25 -7.45 -8.14
N LEU A 155 -0.10 -8.34 -7.16
CA LEU A 155 -0.36 -8.09 -5.75
C LEU A 155 0.91 -8.38 -4.95
N ALA A 156 1.49 -7.35 -4.36
CA ALA A 156 2.66 -7.47 -3.49
C ALA A 156 2.26 -7.19 -2.04
N THR A 157 2.70 -8.03 -1.11
CA THR A 157 2.62 -7.69 0.31
C THR A 157 3.91 -7.04 0.79
N ASN A 158 3.77 -6.16 1.78
CA ASN A 158 4.91 -5.55 2.44
C ASN A 158 4.70 -5.42 3.95
N GLN A 159 5.80 -5.42 4.69
CA GLN A 159 5.80 -5.20 6.13
C GLN A 159 6.04 -3.73 6.44
N VAL A 160 5.71 -3.33 7.68
CA VAL A 160 6.02 -2.00 8.21
C VAL A 160 7.10 -2.06 9.28
N MET A 161 7.75 -0.93 9.50
CA MET A 161 8.65 -0.69 10.62
C MET A 161 8.09 0.45 11.48
N ALA A 162 8.33 0.39 12.78
CA ALA A 162 8.06 1.52 13.67
C ALA A 162 9.07 2.63 13.43
N SER A 163 8.59 3.85 13.28
CA SER A 163 9.33 5.09 13.19
C SER A 163 9.30 5.77 14.56
N PRO A 164 10.35 5.61 15.40
CA PRO A 164 10.38 6.19 16.75
C PRO A 164 10.44 7.74 16.73
N ASP A 165 10.73 8.33 15.57
CA ASP A 165 10.73 9.77 15.32
C ASP A 165 9.31 10.38 15.30
N VAL A 166 8.26 9.56 15.19
CA VAL A 166 6.87 10.02 15.11
C VAL A 166 6.25 10.06 16.51
N PHE A 167 6.13 11.26 17.07
CA PHE A 167 5.49 11.50 18.37
C PHE A 167 3.94 11.63 18.29
N PHE A 168 3.41 12.00 17.12
CA PHE A 168 1.98 12.19 16.90
C PHE A 168 1.55 11.48 15.60
N GLY A 169 0.44 10.74 15.65
CA GLY A 169 -0.10 10.00 14.51
C GLY A 169 0.33 8.53 14.47
N ASP A 170 0.22 7.90 13.30
CA ASP A 170 0.60 6.50 13.12
C ASP A 170 2.12 6.40 12.92
N PRO A 171 2.86 5.73 13.84
CA PRO A 171 4.31 5.63 13.74
C PRO A 171 4.76 4.56 12.74
N THR A 172 3.87 3.90 12.01
CA THR A 172 4.25 2.82 11.09
C THR A 172 4.62 3.37 9.71
N ARG A 173 5.76 2.92 9.18
CA ARG A 173 6.18 3.21 7.79
C ARG A 173 6.40 1.93 7.00
N PRO A 174 5.95 1.87 5.72
CA PRO A 174 6.24 0.74 4.84
C PRO A 174 7.73 0.62 4.53
N ILE A 175 8.19 -0.61 4.32
CA ILE A 175 9.60 -0.90 4.04
C ILE A 175 9.87 -0.79 2.53
N GLY A 176 11.10 -0.48 2.13
CA GLY A 176 11.47 -0.33 0.71
C GLY A 176 11.48 1.13 0.23
N GLY A 177 10.94 2.06 1.03
CA GLY A 177 11.05 3.50 0.80
C GLY A 177 10.46 3.94 -0.53
N ASN A 178 11.07 4.98 -1.11
CA ASN A 178 10.57 5.63 -2.33
C ASN A 178 10.52 4.71 -3.55
N VAL A 179 11.35 3.66 -3.60
CA VAL A 179 11.33 2.69 -4.69
C VAL A 179 9.99 2.00 -4.78
N VAL A 180 9.54 1.36 -3.69
CA VAL A 180 8.23 0.67 -3.70
C VAL A 180 7.09 1.67 -3.81
N ALA A 181 7.24 2.83 -3.16
CA ALA A 181 6.23 3.87 -3.17
C ALA A 181 5.92 4.41 -4.57
N HIS A 182 6.94 4.72 -5.38
CA HIS A 182 6.71 5.31 -6.70
C HIS A 182 6.44 4.28 -7.80
N THR A 183 6.83 3.02 -7.60
CA THR A 183 6.60 1.97 -8.61
C THR A 183 5.27 1.26 -8.43
N SER A 184 4.70 1.24 -7.22
CA SER A 184 3.38 0.63 -6.98
C SER A 184 2.27 1.56 -7.50
N THR A 185 1.36 1.03 -8.30
CA THR A 185 0.20 1.77 -8.83
C THR A 185 -0.80 2.09 -7.73
N TYR A 186 -1.08 1.11 -6.86
CA TYR A 186 -2.00 1.27 -5.74
C TYR A 186 -1.30 0.89 -4.45
N ARG A 187 -1.52 1.66 -3.39
CA ARG A 187 -0.93 1.39 -2.09
C ARG A 187 -1.99 1.41 -1.02
N ILE A 188 -2.18 0.27 -0.38
CA ILE A 188 -3.24 0.06 0.61
C ILE A 188 -2.62 -0.30 1.95
N TYR A 189 -2.92 0.51 2.96
CA TYR A 189 -2.47 0.27 4.32
C TYR A 189 -3.50 -0.56 5.10
N PHE A 190 -3.08 -1.74 5.56
CA PHE A 190 -3.87 -2.62 6.42
C PHE A 190 -3.51 -2.45 7.89
N LYS A 191 -4.49 -2.05 8.68
CA LYS A 191 -4.37 -1.83 10.13
C LYS A 191 -5.27 -2.76 10.93
N LYS A 192 -4.79 -3.23 12.08
CA LYS A 192 -5.62 -3.99 13.03
C LYS A 192 -6.53 -3.05 13.82
N SER A 193 -7.79 -3.46 14.00
CA SER A 193 -8.74 -2.78 14.88
C SER A 193 -9.57 -3.83 15.63
N GLY A 194 -9.01 -4.31 16.75
CA GLY A 194 -9.58 -5.44 17.50
C GLY A 194 -9.73 -6.69 16.63
N LYS A 195 -10.96 -7.24 16.56
CA LYS A 195 -11.29 -8.38 15.68
C LYS A 195 -11.42 -7.99 14.20
N LYS A 196 -11.62 -6.70 13.90
CA LYS A 196 -11.77 -6.16 12.56
C LYS A 196 -10.42 -5.67 12.01
N ARG A 197 -10.41 -5.29 10.74
CA ARG A 197 -9.28 -4.68 10.04
C ARG A 197 -9.76 -3.43 9.31
N ILE A 198 -8.84 -2.50 9.11
CA ILE A 198 -9.08 -1.28 8.34
C ILE A 198 -8.14 -1.33 7.13
N ALA A 199 -8.69 -1.10 5.94
CA ALA A 199 -7.92 -0.88 4.72
C ALA A 199 -8.04 0.59 4.34
N ARG A 200 -6.91 1.28 4.20
CA ARG A 200 -6.83 2.67 3.78
C ARG A 200 -6.16 2.76 2.41
N MET A 201 -6.79 3.45 1.46
CA MET A 201 -6.11 3.86 0.23
C MET A 201 -5.13 4.99 0.59
N VAL A 202 -3.84 4.75 0.37
CA VAL A 202 -2.76 5.70 0.70
C VAL A 202 -2.21 6.35 -0.55
N ASP A 203 -2.15 5.62 -1.66
CA ASP A 203 -1.67 6.16 -2.92
C ASP A 203 -2.42 5.50 -4.08
N SER A 204 -2.88 6.31 -5.02
CA SER A 204 -3.58 5.89 -6.22
C SER A 204 -3.61 7.01 -7.26
N PRO A 205 -3.50 6.70 -8.56
CA PRO A 205 -3.70 7.66 -9.64
C PRO A 205 -5.09 8.30 -9.69
N HIS A 206 -6.12 7.62 -9.18
CA HIS A 206 -7.51 8.06 -9.37
C HIS A 206 -8.45 7.80 -8.18
N HIS A 207 -8.13 6.88 -7.28
CA HIS A 207 -8.97 6.63 -6.11
C HIS A 207 -8.75 7.73 -5.06
N PRO A 208 -9.81 8.23 -4.40
CA PRO A 208 -9.66 9.16 -3.29
C PRO A 208 -9.04 8.47 -2.07
N GLU A 209 -8.38 9.25 -1.21
CA GLU A 209 -8.00 8.77 0.12
C GLU A 209 -9.27 8.39 0.92
N GLN A 210 -9.45 7.10 1.15
CA GLN A 210 -10.58 6.55 1.88
C GLN A 210 -10.16 5.37 2.75
N GLU A 211 -10.91 5.14 3.83
CA GLU A 211 -10.79 3.96 4.68
C GLU A 211 -12.07 3.12 4.62
N VAL A 212 -11.89 1.80 4.60
CA VAL A 212 -12.98 0.83 4.76
C VAL A 212 -12.63 -0.19 5.83
N ILE A 213 -13.66 -0.74 6.47
CA ILE A 213 -13.52 -1.77 7.49
C ILE A 213 -13.81 -3.12 6.83
N PHE A 214 -13.00 -4.12 7.12
CA PHE A 214 -13.22 -5.51 6.73
C PHE A 214 -12.95 -6.44 7.91
N ALA A 215 -13.32 -7.71 7.77
CA ALA A 215 -13.04 -8.76 8.74
C ALA A 215 -12.40 -9.98 8.07
N LEU A 216 -11.84 -10.86 8.90
CA LEU A 216 -11.26 -12.13 8.46
C LEU A 216 -12.15 -13.25 8.99
N GLY A 217 -12.66 -14.10 8.11
CA GLY A 217 -13.51 -15.24 8.44
C GLY A 217 -13.18 -16.46 7.60
N GLU A 218 -13.96 -17.54 7.70
CA GLU A 218 -13.70 -18.78 6.94
C GLU A 218 -13.77 -18.58 5.42
N ALA A 219 -14.60 -17.65 4.95
CA ALA A 219 -14.67 -17.25 3.54
C ALA A 219 -13.47 -16.42 3.05
N GLY A 220 -12.48 -16.12 3.90
CA GLY A 220 -11.38 -15.23 3.54
C GLY A 220 -11.54 -13.85 4.14
N VAL A 221 -11.31 -12.83 3.32
CA VAL A 221 -11.66 -11.44 3.61
C VAL A 221 -13.16 -11.24 3.39
N ILE A 222 -13.85 -10.75 4.42
CA ILE A 222 -15.31 -10.57 4.42
C ILE A 222 -15.69 -9.16 4.86
N ASP A 223 -16.90 -8.76 4.51
CA ASP A 223 -17.52 -7.55 5.04
C ASP A 223 -17.75 -7.67 6.56
N PRO A 224 -17.66 -6.56 7.30
CA PRO A 224 -17.97 -6.56 8.73
C PRO A 224 -19.47 -6.67 8.94
N ASP A 225 -19.89 -7.38 10.00
CA ASP A 225 -21.30 -7.50 10.39
C ASP A 225 -21.96 -6.11 10.48
N SER A 226 -23.20 -6.04 9.97
CA SER A 226 -23.94 -4.81 9.63
C SER A 226 -24.15 -3.81 10.77
N ASP A 227 -23.92 -4.19 12.03
CA ASP A 227 -24.10 -3.33 13.21
C ASP A 227 -23.05 -2.21 13.36
N THR A 228 -22.16 -2.05 12.38
CA THR A 228 -21.06 -1.04 12.45
C THR A 228 -21.06 0.00 11.34
N LYS A 229 -22.07 0.03 10.46
CA LYS A 229 -22.23 1.08 9.44
C LYS A 229 -22.71 2.44 10.01
N LYS A 230 -22.08 2.96 11.07
CA LYS A 230 -22.24 4.38 11.49
C LYS A 230 -20.96 4.89 12.14
N LYS A 231 -19.95 5.19 11.33
CA LYS A 231 -18.94 6.23 11.59
C LYS A 231 -18.25 6.61 10.28
N SER A 232 -19.02 7.16 9.35
CA SER A 232 -18.44 8.02 8.31
C SER A 232 -18.07 9.34 8.98
N THR A 233 -16.77 9.64 9.00
CA THR A 233 -16.22 10.93 9.40
C THR A 233 -16.73 12.00 8.44
N LYS A 234 -17.40 13.04 8.98
CA LYS A 234 -17.84 14.22 8.22
C LYS A 234 -16.61 14.97 7.67
N PRO A 235 -16.70 15.57 6.46
CA PRO A 235 -15.67 16.48 5.98
C PRO A 235 -15.63 17.77 6.82
N ALA A 236 -14.44 18.29 7.06
CA ALA A 236 -14.18 19.49 7.84
C ALA A 236 -14.89 20.71 7.24
N LYS A 237 -15.72 21.39 8.03
CA LYS A 237 -16.27 22.71 7.68
C LYS A 237 -15.20 23.78 7.87
N THR A 238 -14.90 24.50 6.79
CA THR A 238 -14.21 25.78 6.76
C THR A 238 -14.94 26.81 7.63
N SER A 239 -14.26 27.35 8.64
CA SER A 239 -14.73 28.51 9.39
C SER A 239 -14.18 29.79 8.77
N LYS A 240 -15.04 30.53 8.04
CA LYS A 240 -14.90 31.98 7.87
C LYS A 240 -15.96 32.64 8.75
N ALA A 241 -15.53 33.51 9.65
CA ALA A 241 -16.36 34.55 10.24
C ALA A 241 -15.44 35.73 10.61
N GLU A 242 -15.46 36.77 9.78
CA GLU A 242 -15.03 38.12 10.12
C GLU A 242 -16.03 38.74 11.10
N PRO A 243 -15.62 39.60 12.05
CA PRO A 243 -16.54 40.49 12.72
C PRO A 243 -16.51 41.88 12.06
N GLU A 244 -17.66 42.28 11.49
CA GLU A 244 -17.98 43.68 11.22
C GLU A 244 -18.44 44.37 12.51
N THR A 245 -17.84 45.51 12.86
CA THR A 245 -18.51 46.57 13.63
C THR A 245 -18.06 47.94 13.11
N GLN A 246 -19.06 48.76 12.78
CA GLN A 246 -19.03 50.09 12.19
C GLN A 246 -18.75 51.22 13.23
N PRO A 247 -18.57 52.49 12.80
CA PRO A 247 -17.61 53.43 13.39
C PRO A 247 -18.22 54.44 14.37
N GLU A 248 -17.38 55.00 15.23
CA GLU A 248 -17.62 56.30 15.87
C GLU A 248 -16.49 57.29 15.50
N ALA A 249 -16.91 58.45 15.01
CA ALA A 249 -16.05 59.59 14.74
C ALA A 249 -16.10 60.57 15.92
N SER A 250 -14.96 61.04 16.37
CA SER A 250 -14.83 62.40 16.89
C SER A 250 -13.41 62.93 16.66
N VAL A 251 -13.35 64.25 16.53
CA VAL A 251 -12.42 65.08 15.79
C VAL A 251 -11.35 65.63 16.73
N GLU A 252 -10.09 65.72 16.32
CA GLU A 252 -9.33 66.99 16.19
C GLU A 252 -7.83 66.80 15.89
N SER A 253 -7.35 67.82 15.19
CA SER A 253 -6.10 68.02 14.45
C SER A 253 -4.81 68.09 15.27
N LYS A 254 -3.67 67.75 14.64
CA LYS A 254 -2.65 68.73 14.19
C LYS A 254 -1.49 68.07 13.42
N ASN A 255 -1.05 68.81 12.39
CA ASN A 255 0.15 68.64 11.58
C ASN A 255 1.42 68.61 12.45
N ASP A 256 2.41 67.80 12.06
CA ASP A 256 3.65 68.31 11.43
C ASP A 256 4.52 67.17 10.91
N SER A 257 5.16 67.42 9.78
CA SER A 257 6.13 66.54 9.11
C SER A 257 7.58 67.01 9.38
N PRO A 258 8.61 66.36 8.81
CA PRO A 258 9.66 65.63 9.53
C PRO A 258 10.96 66.44 9.74
N THR A 259 11.85 65.96 10.60
CA THR A 259 13.27 66.34 10.56
C THR A 259 14.17 65.13 10.83
N ASP A 260 15.11 64.96 9.91
CA ASP A 260 16.30 64.11 9.97
C ASP A 260 17.17 64.40 11.21
N VAL A 261 18.02 63.45 11.61
CA VAL A 261 19.50 63.56 11.72
C VAL A 261 20.09 62.22 12.23
N ASN A 262 21.05 61.68 11.46
CA ASN A 262 22.31 60.95 11.80
C ASN A 262 22.58 60.60 13.28
N SER A 263 23.33 59.58 13.71
CA SER A 263 24.43 58.72 13.22
C SER A 263 24.69 57.75 14.41
N GLU A 264 25.35 56.59 14.37
CA GLU A 264 26.72 56.25 13.98
C GLU A 264 26.86 54.72 13.94
N THR A 265 27.63 54.25 12.97
CA THR A 265 28.27 52.93 12.86
C THR A 265 29.51 52.84 13.74
N GLU A 266 29.75 51.68 14.37
CA GLU A 266 31.11 51.20 14.67
C GLU A 266 31.24 49.70 14.32
N ASP A 267 32.08 49.42 13.33
CA ASP A 267 32.70 48.13 12.99
C ASP A 267 33.88 47.85 13.96
N ILE A 268 34.33 46.60 14.15
CA ILE A 268 35.61 45.99 13.65
C ILE A 268 36.09 44.99 14.76
N PRO A 269 36.87 43.89 14.55
CA PRO A 269 37.12 43.04 13.37
C PRO A 269 37.01 41.51 13.61
N GLU A 270 37.07 40.77 12.52
CA GLU A 270 37.52 39.37 12.41
C GLU A 270 39.03 39.23 12.66
N ASP A 271 39.44 38.15 13.34
CA ASP A 271 40.83 37.67 13.31
C ASP A 271 40.86 36.26 12.70
N SER A 272 41.77 36.11 11.72
CA SER A 272 42.12 34.90 11.01
C SER A 272 43.51 34.43 11.45
N GLU A 273 43.65 33.14 11.78
CA GLU A 273 44.81 32.27 11.49
C GLU A 273 44.41 30.79 11.64
#